data_AF-A0A9D6SIE7-F1
#
_entry.id   AF-A0A9D6SIE7-F1
#
_cell.length_a   1.000
_cell.length_b   1.000
_cell.length_c   1.000
_cell.angle_alpha   90.00
_cell.angle_beta   90.00
_cell.angle_gamma   90.00
#
_symmetry.space_group_name_H-M   'P 1'
#
loop_
_entity.id
_entity.type
_entity.pdbx_description
1 polymer ?
#
loop_
_entity_poly.entity_id
_entity_poly.type
_entity_poly.pdbx_seq_one_letter_code
_entity_poly.pdbx_strand_id
1 'polypeptide(L)' 'MREPTKPMLTEAASAGFYEPKEFPGRYPRLQILTIAELLADKKISFPEHRVETFAKAERKTKSMHEGLF' A
#
# COMPACT_ATOMS: atom_id res chain seq x y z
N MET A 1 4.24 -22.33 7.19
CA MET A 1 4.01 -20.87 7.31
C MET A 1 3.61 -20.55 8.74
N ARG A 2 4.06 -19.44 9.34
CA ARG A 2 3.76 -19.13 10.75
C ARG A 2 2.75 -17.99 10.86
N GLU A 3 1.79 -18.18 11.75
CA GLU A 3 0.82 -17.16 12.12
C GLU A 3 1.38 -16.27 13.23
N PRO A 4 0.95 -14.99 13.29
CA PRO A 4 1.31 -14.11 14.39
C PRO A 4 0.73 -14.62 15.71
N THR A 5 1.51 -14.51 16.76
CA THR A 5 1.08 -14.91 18.11
C THR A 5 0.14 -13.87 18.71
N LYS A 6 -0.65 -14.26 19.72
CA LYS A 6 -1.57 -13.34 20.41
C LYS A 6 -0.86 -12.08 20.95
N PRO A 7 0.29 -12.17 21.65
CA PRO A 7 0.99 -10.98 22.12
C PRO A 7 1.36 -10.01 20.98
N MET A 8 1.79 -10.53 19.83
CA MET A 8 2.12 -9.69 18.69
C MET A 8 0.90 -8.91 18.18
N LEU A 9 -0.26 -9.57 18.10
CA LEU A 9 -1.52 -8.93 17.70
C LEU A 9 -1.97 -7.88 18.72
N THR A 10 -1.81 -8.16 20.02
CA THR A 10 -2.11 -7.20 21.08
C THR A 10 -1.24 -5.95 20.98
N GLU A 11 0.08 -6.10 20.83
CA GLU A 11 0.99 -4.95 20.67
C GLU A 11 0.68 -4.14 19.42
N ALA A 12 0.38 -4.80 18.29
CA ALA A 12 -0.03 -4.12 17.07
C ALA A 12 -1.31 -3.30 17.23
N ALA A 13 -2.31 -3.83 17.94
CA ALA A 13 -3.54 -3.11 18.24
C ALA A 13 -3.30 -1.93 19.22
N SER A 14 -2.47 -2.14 20.24
CA SER A 14 -2.13 -1.13 21.25
C SER A 14 -1.35 0.05 20.68
N ALA A 15 -0.60 -0.15 19.59
CA ALA A 15 0.08 0.93 18.88
C ALA A 15 -0.89 2.00 18.33
N GLY A 16 -2.18 1.71 18.27
CA GLY A 16 -3.23 2.65 17.91
C GLY A 16 -3.24 2.98 16.42
N PHE A 17 -3.84 4.14 16.10
CA PHE A 17 -4.07 4.55 14.72
C PHE A 17 -3.47 5.92 14.42
N TYR A 18 -3.00 6.06 13.18
CA TYR A 18 -2.64 7.32 12.57
C TYR A 18 -3.86 7.92 11.86
N GLU A 19 -4.14 9.18 12.16
CA GLU A 19 -5.16 9.99 11.52
C GLU A 19 -4.47 11.16 10.81
N PRO A 20 -4.48 11.19 9.47
CA PRO A 20 -3.98 12.32 8.71
C PRO A 20 -4.82 13.58 8.98
N LYS A 21 -4.20 14.76 8.95
CA LYS A 21 -4.94 16.02 9.16
C LYS A 21 -5.62 16.49 7.88
N GLU A 22 -5.04 16.15 6.74
CA GLU A 22 -5.37 16.71 5.44
C GLU A 22 -6.52 15.97 4.73
N PHE A 23 -6.85 14.75 5.16
CA PHE A 23 -7.91 13.94 4.56
C PHE A 23 -8.47 12.94 5.59
N PRO A 24 -9.76 12.58 5.46
CA PRO A 24 -10.40 11.65 6.37
C PRO A 24 -9.82 10.24 6.21
N GLY A 25 -9.57 9.57 7.34
CA GLY A 25 -9.15 8.18 7.38
C GLY A 25 -8.42 7.84 8.68
N ARG A 26 -8.46 6.57 9.06
CA ARG A 26 -7.78 6.07 10.25
C ARG A 26 -7.04 4.78 9.91
N TYR A 27 -5.73 4.79 10.09
CA TYR A 27 -4.83 3.73 9.62
C TYR A 27 -4.04 3.14 10.79
N PRO A 28 -3.95 1.81 10.97
CA PRO A 28 -3.20 1.25 12.09
C PRO A 28 -1.72 1.62 11.98
N ARG A 29 -1.13 2.12 13.09
CA ARG A 29 0.29 2.53 13.11
C ARG A 29 1.23 1.34 12.99
N LEU A 30 0.81 0.19 13.50
CA LEU A 30 1.53 -1.07 13.40
C LEU A 30 0.58 -2.13 12.86
N GLN A 31 1.01 -2.84 11.81
CA GLN A 31 0.22 -3.88 11.15
C GLN A 31 1.09 -5.12 11.01
N ILE A 32 0.50 -6.27 11.31
CA ILE A 32 1.13 -7.56 11.06
C ILE A 32 0.41 -8.20 9.89
N LEU A 33 1.16 -8.50 8.84
CA LEU A 33 0.69 -9.17 7.64
C LEU A 33 1.56 -10.41 7.41
N THR A 34 0.91 -11.53 7.16
CA THR A 34 1.59 -12.76 6.75
C THR A 34 1.81 -12.77 5.25
N ILE A 35 2.80 -13.54 4.78
CA ILE A 35 3.04 -13.70 3.34
C ILE A 35 1.79 -14.31 2.64
N ALA A 36 0.96 -15.11 3.32
CA ALA A 36 -0.19 -15.78 2.72
C ALA A 36 -1.30 -14.76 2.48
N GLU A 37 -1.50 -13.86 3.44
CA GLU A 37 -2.43 -12.76 3.26
C GLU A 37 -2.00 -11.83 2.12
N LEU A 38 -0.70 -11.53 2.01
CA LEU A 38 -0.18 -10.73 0.91
C LEU A 38 -0.38 -11.43 -0.45
N LEU A 39 -0.17 -12.73 -0.50
CA LEU A 39 -0.43 -13.55 -1.70
C LEU A 39 -1.93 -13.73 -1.99
N ALA A 40 -2.79 -13.49 -1.02
CA ALA A 40 -4.26 -13.46 -1.14
C ALA A 40 -4.79 -12.03 -1.37
N ASP A 41 -3.97 -11.15 -1.96
CA ASP A 41 -4.31 -9.76 -2.31
C ASP A 41 -4.62 -8.83 -1.13
N LYS A 42 -4.27 -9.20 0.11
CA LYS A 42 -4.40 -8.27 1.26
C LYS A 42 -3.43 -7.11 1.07
N LYS A 43 -3.96 -5.89 1.03
CA LYS A 43 -3.17 -4.66 0.93
C LYS A 43 -2.79 -4.11 2.30
N ILE A 44 -1.66 -3.41 2.34
CA ILE A 44 -1.27 -2.61 3.50
C ILE A 44 -2.26 -1.45 3.63
N SER A 45 -2.76 -1.20 4.84
CA SER A 45 -3.63 -0.05 5.10
C SER A 45 -2.76 1.18 5.36
N PHE A 46 -2.68 2.09 4.41
CA PHE A 46 -1.93 3.33 4.58
C PHE A 46 -2.67 4.46 3.86
N PRO A 47 -2.42 5.72 4.28
CA PRO A 47 -2.94 6.87 3.54
C PRO A 47 -2.44 6.88 2.10
N GLU A 48 -3.34 6.62 1.15
CA GLU A 48 -3.03 6.72 -0.28
C GLU A 48 -2.95 8.20 -0.70
N HIS A 49 -1.77 8.79 -0.52
CA HIS A 49 -1.43 10.05 -1.17
C HIS A 49 -1.06 9.78 -2.62
N ARG A 50 -2.05 9.83 -3.52
CA ARG A 50 -1.75 9.93 -4.96
C ARG A 50 -1.34 11.35 -5.31
N VAL A 51 -0.20 11.79 -4.77
CA VAL A 51 0.48 12.98 -5.30
C VAL A 51 1.23 12.48 -6.52
N GLU A 52 0.66 12.62 -7.71
CA GLU A 52 1.47 12.58 -8.93
C GLU A 52 2.40 13.80 -8.88
N THR A 53 3.52 13.68 -8.15
CA THR A 53 4.51 14.75 -8.01
C THR A 53 5.25 15.01 -9.32
N PHE A 54 5.09 14.11 -10.30
CA PHE A 54 5.69 14.20 -11.61
C PHE A 54 4.64 13.92 -12.69
N ALA A 55 4.73 14.65 -13.80
CA ALA A 55 3.88 14.43 -14.97
C ALA A 55 4.06 12.99 -15.49
N LYS A 56 2.95 12.29 -15.69
CA LYS A 56 2.96 10.95 -16.28
C LYS A 56 3.46 11.03 -17.72
N ALA A 57 4.47 10.24 -18.05
CA ALA A 57 4.98 10.16 -19.42
C ALA A 57 3.89 9.72 -20.40
N GLU A 58 3.93 10.27 -21.61
CA GLU A 58 3.03 9.90 -22.70
C GLU A 58 3.23 8.42 -23.04
N ARG A 59 2.15 7.62 -23.06
CA ARG A 59 2.25 6.21 -23.47
C ARG A 59 2.48 6.14 -24.97
N LYS A 60 3.67 5.68 -25.39
CA LYS A 60 3.92 5.31 -26.79
C LYS A 60 3.54 3.85 -27.01
N THR A 61 2.70 3.58 -28.01
CA THR A 61 2.36 2.23 -28.45
C THR A 61 3.34 1.74 -29.51
N LYS A 62 3.42 0.41 -29.70
CA LYS A 62 4.28 -0.20 -30.72
C LYS A 62 3.98 0.31 -32.14
N SER A 63 2.73 0.61 -32.44
CA SER A 63 2.29 1.21 -33.71
C SER A 63 2.86 2.61 -33.98
N MET A 64 3.27 3.36 -32.95
CA MET A 64 3.90 4.67 -33.12
C MET A 64 5.39 4.57 -33.50
N HIS A 65 6.00 3.38 -33.41
CA HIS A 65 7.42 3.15 -33.68
C HIS A 65 7.72 2.55 -35.07
N GLU A 66 6.72 2.21 -35.87
CA GLU A 66 6.89 1.53 -37.18
C GLU A 66 7.57 2.39 -38.27
N GLY A 67 7.95 3.64 -37.99
CA GLY A 67 8.65 4.53 -38.93
C GLY A 67 10.12 4.81 -38.60
N LEU A 68 10.68 4.22 -37.53
CA LEU A 68 12.11 4.28 -37.23
C LEU A 68 12.70 2.90 -37.53
N PHE A 69 13.06 2.63 -38.79
CA PHE A 69 14.17 1.79 -39.30
C PHE A 69 13.97 1.61 -40.81
#